data_AF-A0A0D8XIU3-F1
#
_entry.id   AF-A0A0D8XIU3-F1
#
_cell.length_a   1.000
_cell.length_b   1.000
_cell.length_c   1.000
_cell.angle_alpha   90.00
_cell.angle_beta   90.00
_cell.angle_gamma   90.00
#
_symmetry.space_group_name_H-M   'P 1'
#
loop_
_entity.id
_entity.type
_entity.pdbx_description
1 polymer ?
#
loop_
_entity_poly.entity_id
_entity_poly.type
_entity_poly.pdbx_seq_one_letter_code
_entity_poly.pdbx_strand_id
1 'polypeptide(L)'
;MDFFLVDERIVPVTDPDSNYGQYLANLPPECHQYIIPIEILDSVSLAPKTALQYETTLRATLCPEQIGRLPRFDILFLGIGSDGHICSLFPGHRMLQK
;
A
#
# COMPACT_ATOMS: atom_id res chain seq x y z
N MET A 1 8.14 10.70 10.08
CA MET A 1 6.74 10.24 10.15
C MET A 1 6.49 9.67 8.79
N ASP A 2 6.06 8.42 8.70
CA ASP A 2 6.07 7.71 7.43
C ASP A 2 4.64 7.30 7.09
N PHE A 3 4.19 7.63 5.89
CA PHE A 3 2.89 7.27 5.35
C PHE A 3 3.03 6.11 4.40
N PHE A 4 2.31 5.05 4.71
CA PHE A 4 2.25 3.83 3.90
C PHE A 4 0.85 3.67 3.32
N LEU A 5 0.77 3.10 2.13
CA LEU A 5 -0.48 2.74 1.49
C LEU A 5 -0.91 1.37 2.02
N VAL A 6 -2.14 1.28 2.50
CA VAL A 6 -2.74 0.01 2.96
C VAL A 6 -3.18 -0.87 1.79
N ASP A 7 -3.44 -0.25 0.63
CA ASP A 7 -3.60 -0.87 -0.68
C ASP A 7 -3.38 0.14 -1.81
N GLU A 8 -3.23 -0.36 -3.03
CA GLU A 8 -3.06 0.44 -4.24
C GLU A 8 -3.61 -0.32 -5.46
N ARG A 9 -4.12 0.45 -6.43
CA ARG A 9 -4.62 -0.04 -7.72
C ARG A 9 -3.43 -0.19 -8.65
N ILE A 10 -3.39 -1.28 -9.41
CA ILE A 10 -2.31 -1.54 -10.38
C ILE A 10 -2.59 -0.76 -11.66
N VAL A 11 -2.43 0.56 -11.56
CA VAL A 11 -2.61 1.56 -12.61
C VAL A 11 -1.49 2.60 -12.52
N PRO A 12 -1.20 3.36 -13.61
CA PRO A 12 -0.22 4.44 -13.56
C PRO A 12 -0.53 5.49 -12.48
N VAL A 13 0.49 6.16 -11.93
CA VAL A 13 0.30 7.21 -10.91
C VAL A 13 -0.56 8.39 -11.38
N THR A 14 -0.61 8.63 -12.68
CA THR A 14 -1.43 9.69 -13.29
C THR A 14 -2.90 9.30 -13.44
N ASP A 15 -3.23 8.02 -13.23
CA ASP A 15 -4.59 7.53 -13.31
C ASP A 15 -5.43 8.05 -12.13
N PRO A 16 -6.68 8.52 -12.34
CA PRO A 16 -7.54 8.99 -11.27
C PRO A 16 -7.81 7.94 -10.18
N ASP A 17 -7.69 6.65 -10.48
CA ASP A 17 -7.89 5.57 -9.51
C ASP A 17 -6.62 5.23 -8.71
N SER A 18 -5.47 5.89 -8.95
CA SER A 18 -4.25 5.69 -8.13
C SER A 18 -4.39 6.36 -6.77
N ASN A 19 -4.34 5.58 -5.67
CA ASN A 19 -4.32 6.13 -4.31
C ASN A 19 -3.08 7.02 -4.09
N TYR A 20 -1.91 6.58 -4.56
CA TYR A 20 -0.65 7.30 -4.49
C TYR A 20 -0.71 8.62 -5.27
N GLY A 21 -1.25 8.59 -6.49
CA GLY A 21 -1.50 9.80 -7.29
C GLY A 21 -2.42 10.78 -6.57
N GLN A 22 -3.51 10.29 -5.98
CA GLN A 22 -4.44 11.11 -5.20
C GLN A 22 -3.78 11.70 -3.94
N TYR A 23 -2.91 10.97 -3.25
CA TYR A 23 -2.18 11.53 -2.10
C TYR A 23 -1.22 12.65 -2.50
N LEU A 24 -0.49 12.49 -3.60
CA LEU A 24 0.37 13.55 -4.14
C LEU A 24 -0.42 14.78 -4.57
N ALA A 25 -1.61 14.59 -5.14
CA ALA A 25 -2.45 15.70 -5.60
C ALA A 25 -3.16 16.47 -4.47
N ASN A 26 -3.56 15.78 -3.40
CA ASN A 26 -4.42 16.35 -2.36
C ASN A 26 -3.68 16.74 -1.06
N LEU A 27 -2.49 16.18 -0.80
CA LEU A 27 -1.69 16.56 0.38
C LEU A 27 -0.74 17.72 0.07
N PRO A 28 -0.43 18.59 1.06
CA PRO A 28 0.56 19.64 0.90
C PRO A 28 1.91 19.09 0.41
N PRO A 29 2.62 19.80 -0.49
CA PRO A 29 3.91 19.34 -1.01
C PRO A 29 4.95 19.01 0.06
N GLU A 30 4.93 19.71 1.21
CA GLU A 30 5.84 19.42 2.32
C GLU A 30 5.62 18.03 2.91
N CYS A 31 4.41 17.46 2.76
CA CYS A 31 4.08 16.12 3.24
C CYS A 31 4.57 15.01 2.30
N HIS A 32 4.91 15.31 1.05
CA HIS A 32 5.26 14.29 0.06
C HIS A 32 6.50 13.49 0.45
N GLN A 33 7.44 14.12 1.17
CA GLN A 33 8.65 13.46 1.67
C GLN A 33 8.38 12.35 2.71
N TYR A 34 7.18 12.35 3.31
CA TYR A 34 6.76 11.36 4.29
C TYR A 34 6.03 10.18 3.64
N ILE A 35 5.59 10.30 2.38
CA ILE A 35 4.89 9.23 1.67
C ILE A 35 5.92 8.24 1.15
N ILE A 36 5.82 6.99 1.59
CA ILE A 36 6.67 5.93 1.09
C ILE A 36 6.29 5.62 -0.36
N PRO A 37 7.22 5.83 -1.31
CA PRO A 37 6.90 5.68 -2.72
C PRO A 37 6.59 4.22 -3.05
N ILE A 38 5.65 4.04 -3.97
CA ILE A 38 5.33 2.75 -4.58
C ILE A 38 5.63 2.82 -6.08
N GLU A 39 6.34 1.83 -6.59
CA GLU A 39 6.56 1.66 -8.02
C GLU A 39 5.54 0.65 -8.55
N ILE A 40 4.54 1.13 -9.29
CA ILE A 40 3.60 0.27 -9.99
C ILE A 40 4.25 -0.19 -11.29
N LEU A 41 4.37 -1.51 -11.44
CA LEU A 41 4.79 -2.08 -12.71
C LEU A 41 3.57 -2.11 -13.63
N ASP A 42 3.68 -1.54 -14.83
CA ASP A 42 2.59 -1.33 -15.81
C ASP A 42 2.06 -2.65 -16.42
N SER A 43 1.49 -3.52 -15.57
CA SER A 43 0.68 -4.67 -15.94
C SER A 43 0.09 -5.32 -14.69
N VAL A 44 -1.21 -5.64 -14.74
CA VAL A 44 -1.89 -6.43 -13.68
C VAL A 44 -1.20 -7.78 -13.45
N SER A 45 -0.60 -8.39 -14.48
CA SER A 45 0.15 -9.64 -14.32
C SER A 45 1.39 -9.50 -13.42
N LEU A 46 1.88 -8.28 -13.20
CA LEU A 46 3.01 -7.96 -12.35
C LEU A 46 2.60 -7.52 -10.94
N ALA A 47 1.30 -7.50 -10.62
CA ALA A 47 0.79 -7.16 -9.29
C ALA A 47 1.49 -7.94 -8.15
N PRO A 48 1.76 -9.26 -8.26
CA PRO A 48 2.50 -9.98 -7.23
C PRO A 48 3.93 -9.48 -7.04
N LYS A 49 4.58 -9.04 -8.12
CA LYS A 49 5.94 -8.49 -8.07
C LYS A 49 5.96 -7.11 -7.43
N THR A 50 5.01 -6.25 -7.78
CA THR A 50 4.81 -4.95 -7.11
C THR A 50 4.54 -5.13 -5.61
N ALA A 51 3.67 -6.08 -5.24
CA ALA A 51 3.40 -6.40 -3.83
C ALA A 51 4.67 -6.84 -3.08
N LEU A 52 5.51 -7.68 -3.69
CA LEU A 52 6.78 -8.13 -3.11
C LEU A 52 7.80 -6.98 -2.96
N GLN A 53 7.88 -6.08 -3.94
CA GLN A 53 8.71 -4.88 -3.86
C GLN A 53 8.25 -3.98 -2.70
N TYR A 54 6.94 -3.78 -2.56
CA TYR A 54 6.39 -2.98 -1.48
C TYR A 54 6.63 -3.63 -0.11
N GLU A 55 6.45 -4.95 0.02
CA GLU A 55 6.79 -5.67 1.26
C GLU A 55 8.27 -5.49 1.64
N THR A 56 9.17 -5.54 0.65
CA THR A 56 10.61 -5.31 0.89
C THR A 56 10.86 -3.93 1.46
N THR A 57 10.20 -2.90 0.91
CA THR A 57 10.25 -1.53 1.43
C THR A 57 9.70 -1.44 2.85
N LEU A 58 8.52 -2.04 3.12
CA LEU A 58 7.93 -2.06 4.47
C LEU A 58 8.87 -2.67 5.50
N ARG A 59 9.50 -3.80 5.17
CA ARG A 59 10.44 -4.49 6.07
C ARG A 59 11.70 -3.67 6.31
N ALA A 60 12.25 -3.04 5.27
CA ALA A 60 13.43 -2.19 5.40
C ALA A 60 13.16 -0.96 6.28
N THR A 61 11.97 -0.34 6.16
CA THR A 61 11.63 0.86 6.93
C THR A 61 11.20 0.54 8.36
N LEU A 62 10.39 -0.51 8.57
CA LEU A 62 9.75 -0.78 9.87
C LEU A 62 10.40 -1.91 10.68
N CYS A 63 11.25 -2.74 10.07
CA CYS A 63 11.92 -3.87 10.72
C CYS A 63 13.41 -4.02 10.33
N PRO A 64 14.23 -2.94 10.28
CA PRO A 64 15.58 -3.01 9.74
C PRO A 64 16.52 -3.97 10.49
N GLU A 65 16.30 -4.18 11.79
CA GLU A 65 17.19 -4.99 12.65
C GLU A 65 16.63 -6.39 12.98
N GLN A 66 15.45 -6.76 12.46
CA GLN A 66 14.72 -7.94 12.96
C GLN A 66 14.28 -8.86 11.82
N ILE A 67 15.20 -9.75 11.42
CA ILE A 67 14.92 -10.86 10.49
C ILE A 67 13.77 -11.72 11.08
N GLY A 68 12.69 -11.88 10.31
CA GLY A 68 11.57 -12.77 10.65
C GLY A 68 10.41 -12.13 11.43
N ARG A 69 10.46 -10.83 11.75
CA ARG A 69 9.30 -10.13 12.33
C ARG A 69 8.46 -9.45 11.26
N LEU A 70 7.17 -9.27 11.55
CA LEU A 70 6.24 -8.53 10.69
C LEU A 70 6.36 -7.03 10.97
N PRO A 71 6.27 -6.18 9.93
CA PRO A 71 6.16 -4.72 10.10
C PRO A 71 5.05 -4.35 11.09
N ARG A 72 5.34 -3.44 12.02
CA ARG A 72 4.36 -2.92 12.98
C ARG A 72 4.08 -1.46 12.66
N PHE A 73 2.82 -1.14 12.45
CA PHE A 73 2.34 0.22 12.24
C PHE A 73 1.79 0.80 13.56
N ASP A 74 1.96 2.11 13.74
CA ASP A 74 1.36 2.82 14.88
C ASP A 74 -0.14 3.04 14.69
N ILE A 75 -0.54 3.39 13.46
CA ILE A 75 -1.92 3.73 13.08
C ILE A 75 -2.21 3.14 11.70
N LEU A 76 -3.43 2.62 11.52
CA LEU A 76 -3.98 2.22 10.22
C LEU A 76 -5.28 2.99 9.97
N PHE A 77 -5.34 3.72 8.86
CA PHE A 77 -6.57 4.32 8.36
C PHE A 77 -7.23 3.36 7.39
N LEU A 78 -8.43 2.90 7.71
CA LEU A 78 -9.16 1.90 6.92
C LEU A 78 -10.53 2.43 6.52
N GLY A 79 -10.83 2.35 5.23
CA GLY A 79 -12.20 2.44 4.73
C GLY A 79 -12.90 1.08 4.83
N ILE A 80 -14.23 1.11 4.81
CA ILE A 80 -15.06 -0.09 4.70
C ILE A 80 -15.96 0.02 3.46
N GLY A 81 -15.85 -0.98 2.58
CA GLY A 81 -16.73 -1.12 1.42
C GLY A 81 -18.15 -1.50 1.81
N SER A 82 -19.12 -1.28 0.91
CA SER A 82 -20.53 -1.65 1.14
C SER A 82 -20.76 -3.15 1.32
N ASP A 83 -19.85 -3.98 0.79
CA ASP A 83 -19.78 -5.43 0.97
C ASP A 83 -18.97 -5.84 2.21
N GLY A 84 -18.42 -4.88 2.96
CA GLY A 84 -17.61 -5.12 4.15
C GLY A 84 -16.11 -5.34 3.89
N HIS A 85 -15.62 -5.19 2.66
CA HIS A 85 -14.17 -5.27 2.42
C HIS A 85 -13.42 -4.11 3.09
N ILE A 86 -12.17 -4.37 3.50
CA ILE A 86 -11.20 -3.36 3.90
C ILE A 86 -9.98 -3.48 2.99
N CYS A 87 -9.26 -2.38 2.74
CA CYS A 87 -8.20 -2.37 1.73
C CYS A 87 -8.71 -3.00 0.42
N SER A 88 -7.92 -3.89 -0.19
CA SER A 88 -8.36 -4.76 -1.30
C SER A 88 -8.62 -6.21 -0.85
N LEU A 89 -9.03 -6.41 0.41
CA LEU A 89 -9.34 -7.73 0.99
C LEU A 89 -10.85 -7.99 1.01
N PHE A 90 -11.32 -8.66 -0.04
CA PHE A 90 -12.74 -8.92 -0.26
C PHE A 90 -13.26 -10.14 0.54
N PRO A 91 -14.52 -10.11 1.01
CA PRO A 91 -15.16 -11.26 1.66
C PRO A 91 -15.04 -12.54 0.82
N GLY A 92 -14.64 -13.65 1.45
CA GLY A 92 -14.48 -14.95 0.78
C GLY A 92 -13.22 -15.10 -0.07
N HIS A 93 -12.36 -14.08 -0.15
CA HIS A 93 -11.09 -14.18 -0.87
C HIS A 93 -10.13 -15.18 -0.21
N ARG A 94 -9.34 -15.92 -1.00
CA ARG A 94 -8.44 -16.98 -0.50
C ARG A 94 -7.41 -16.47 0.50
N MET A 95 -6.96 -15.22 0.35
CA MET A 95 -5.99 -14.59 1.27
C MET A 95 -6.54 -14.33 2.67
N LEU A 96 -7.86 -14.44 2.87
CA LEU A 96 -8.49 -14.32 4.19
C LEU A 96 -8.66 -15.67 4.91
N GLN A 97 -8.30 -16.78 4.26
CA GLN A 97 -8.36 -18.11 4.86
C GLN A 97 -7.11 -18.33 5.73
N LYS A 98 -7.31 -18.79 6.98
CA LYS A 98 -6.25 -19.06 7.96
C LYS A 98 -5.52 -20.36 7.67
#